data_AF-A0A817LUU1-F1
#
_entry.id   AF-A0A817LUU1-F1
#
_cell.length_a   1.000
_cell.length_b   1.000
_cell.length_c   1.000
_cell.angle_alpha   90.00
_cell.angle_beta   90.00
_cell.angle_gamma   90.00
#
_symmetry.space_group_name_H-M   'P 1'
#
loop_
_entity.id
_entity.type
_entity.pdbx_description
1 polymer ?
#
loop_
_entity_poly.entity_id
_entity_poly.type
_entity_poly.pdbx_seq_one_letter_code
_entity_poly.pdbx_strand_id
1 'polypeptide(L)' 'ENFARCHYYSYPYTMKNYDKISNNFPGGLFKCVRQISLFDEHPFQHDFFIKISQAFPFLQKLTLENSQPQN' A
#
# COMPACT_ATOMS: atom_id res chain seq x y z
N GLU A 1 2.65 -0.53 32.09
CA GLU A 1 1.83 0.33 31.21
C GLU A 1 1.25 -0.52 30.08
N ASN A 2 -0.08 -0.64 30.01
CA ASN A 2 -0.75 -1.39 28.93
C ASN A 2 -0.94 -0.46 27.74
N PHE A 3 -0.04 -0.53 26.76
CA PHE A 3 -0.23 0.14 25.47
C PHE A 3 -1.40 -0.52 24.75
N ALA A 4 -2.58 0.09 24.84
CA ALA A 4 -3.73 -0.29 24.05
C ALA A 4 -3.38 -0.13 22.56
N ARG A 5 -3.05 -1.25 21.88
CA ARG A 5 -2.99 -1.30 20.42
C ARG A 5 -4.41 -1.02 19.91
N CYS A 6 -4.65 0.22 19.48
CA CYS A 6 -5.86 0.58 18.77
C CYS A 6 -5.80 -0.04 17.37
N HIS A 7 -6.32 -1.27 17.23
CA HIS A 7 -6.52 -1.88 15.91
C HIS A 7 -7.74 -1.24 15.28
N TYR A 8 -7.53 -0.15 14.53
CA TYR A 8 -8.56 0.41 13.66
C TYR A 8 -8.75 -0.57 12.48
N TYR A 9 -9.66 -1.53 12.63
CA TYR A 9 -10.10 -2.35 11.50
C TYR A 9 -11.06 -1.51 10.66
N SER A 10 -10.51 -0.60 9.87
CA SER A 10 -11.21 -0.06 8.71
C SER A 10 -11.66 -1.27 7.89
N TYR A 11 -12.95 -1.56 7.88
CA TYR A 11 -13.50 -2.69 7.13
C TYR A 11 -12.97 -2.57 5.69
N PRO A 12 -12.16 -3.52 5.18
CA PRO A 12 -11.40 -3.33 3.93
C PRO A 12 -12.31 -3.07 2.71
N TYR A 13 -13.60 -3.35 2.85
CA TYR A 13 -14.65 -3.10 1.86
C TYR A 13 -15.07 -1.63 1.73
N THR A 14 -14.68 -0.71 2.62
CA THR A 14 -14.99 0.72 2.46
C THR A 14 -13.75 1.59 2.29
N MET A 15 -12.56 1.01 2.44
CA MET A 15 -11.30 1.71 2.29
C MET A 15 -11.10 2.15 0.83
N LYS A 16 -11.09 3.46 0.59
CA LYS A 16 -10.85 4.06 -0.74
C LYS A 16 -9.39 4.42 -1.00
N ASN A 17 -8.63 4.66 0.07
CA ASN A 17 -7.23 5.07 0.00
C ASN A 17 -6.40 4.08 0.81
N TYR A 18 -5.25 3.66 0.29
CA TYR A 18 -4.28 2.83 1.03
C TYR A 18 -2.90 3.47 0.94
N ASP A 19 -2.46 4.02 2.07
CA ASP A 19 -1.19 4.72 2.15
C ASP A 19 -0.04 3.85 2.69
N LYS A 20 1.19 4.25 2.33
CA LYS A 20 2.46 3.67 2.81
C LYS A 20 2.63 2.18 2.49
N ILE A 21 2.33 1.79 1.24
CA ILE A 21 2.57 0.43 0.77
C ILE A 21 4.05 0.26 0.38
N SER A 22 4.71 -0.75 0.93
CA SER A 22 6.13 -1.04 0.73
C SER A 22 6.35 -2.39 0.01
N ASN A 23 7.59 -2.73 -0.34
CA ASN A 23 8.00 -4.00 -0.96
C ASN A 23 7.54 -5.23 -0.17
N ASN A 24 7.35 -5.08 1.15
CA ASN A 24 6.85 -6.14 2.03
C ASN A 24 5.34 -6.37 1.92
N PHE A 25 4.66 -5.71 0.98
CA PHE A 25 3.25 -5.89 0.73
C PHE A 25 2.94 -7.38 0.44
N PRO A 26 2.11 -8.04 1.27
CA PRO A 26 1.86 -9.47 1.15
C PRO A 26 0.95 -9.83 -0.04
N GLY A 27 0.40 -8.83 -0.74
CA GLY A 27 -0.66 -9.03 -1.72
C GLY A 27 -2.05 -8.96 -1.09
N GLY A 28 -3.05 -9.45 -1.83
CA GLY A 28 -4.46 -9.43 -1.43
C GLY A 28 -5.32 -8.84 -2.54
N LEU A 29 -6.62 -8.65 -2.29
CA LEU A 29 -7.55 -8.06 -3.25
C LEU A 29 -8.36 -6.94 -2.61
N PHE A 30 -8.15 -5.72 -3.10
CA PHE A 30 -8.71 -4.49 -2.54
C PHE A 30 -9.59 -3.79 -3.57
N LYS A 31 -10.77 -4.37 -3.84
CA LYS A 31 -11.70 -3.88 -4.87
C LYS A 31 -12.24 -2.47 -4.62
N CYS A 32 -12.17 -1.96 -3.39
CA CYS A 32 -12.75 -0.67 -3.02
C CYS A 32 -11.72 0.47 -3.01
N VAL A 33 -10.43 0.12 -3.02
CA VAL A 33 -9.34 1.09 -3.08
C VAL A 33 -9.29 1.70 -4.49
N ARG A 34 -9.09 3.01 -4.53
CA ARG A 34 -8.99 3.84 -5.74
C ARG A 34 -7.70 4.63 -5.77
N GLN A 35 -7.08 4.87 -4.61
CA GLN A 35 -5.84 5.63 -4.51
C GLN A 35 -4.86 4.89 -3.60
N ILE A 36 -3.60 4.82 -4.02
CA ILE A 36 -2.52 4.27 -3.20
C ILE A 36 -1.31 5.19 -3.18
N SER A 37 -0.61 5.20 -2.05
CA SER A 37 0.74 5.77 -1.94
C SER A 37 1.76 4.68 -1.63
N LEU A 38 2.81 4.64 -2.43
CA LEU A 38 3.91 3.68 -2.32
C LEU A 38 5.09 4.38 -1.66
N PHE A 39 5.63 3.74 -0.64
CA PHE A 39 6.80 4.21 0.10
C PHE A 39 7.62 3.01 0.56
N ASP A 40 8.91 3.03 0.29
CA ASP A 40 9.87 2.05 0.80
C ASP A 40 11.21 2.74 1.06
N GLU A 41 11.96 2.23 2.03
CA GLU A 41 13.33 2.66 2.33
C GLU A 41 14.34 2.12 1.32
N HIS A 42 13.98 1.06 0.60
CA HIS A 42 14.79 0.39 -0.40
C HIS A 42 14.20 0.57 -1.81
N PRO A 43 14.99 0.35 -2.87
CA PRO A 43 14.47 0.36 -4.23
C PRO A 43 13.27 -0.58 -4.41
N PHE A 44 12.23 -0.10 -5.10
CA PHE A 44 11.06 -0.93 -5.39
C PHE A 44 11.44 -2.09 -6.31
N GLN A 45 11.07 -3.29 -5.90
CA GLN A 45 11.32 -4.50 -6.70
C GLN A 45 10.35 -4.57 -7.88
N HIS A 46 10.75 -5.19 -8.98
CA HIS A 46 9.87 -5.35 -10.14
C HIS A 46 8.60 -6.14 -9.78
N ASP A 47 8.77 -7.24 -9.06
CA ASP A 47 7.66 -8.12 -8.61
C ASP A 47 6.67 -7.40 -7.68
N PHE A 48 7.12 -6.36 -6.98
CA PHE A 48 6.24 -5.54 -6.16
C PHE A 48 5.18 -4.85 -7.01
N PHE A 49 5.54 -4.25 -8.15
CA PHE A 49 4.55 -3.61 -9.02
C PHE A 49 3.56 -4.60 -9.64
N ILE A 50 4.00 -5.84 -9.89
CA ILE A 50 3.11 -6.93 -10.32
C ILE A 50 2.07 -7.20 -9.23
N LYS A 51 2.50 -7.36 -7.96
CA LYS A 51 1.58 -7.54 -6.82
C LYS A 51 0.61 -6.38 -6.66
N ILE A 52 1.08 -5.13 -6.83
CA ILE A 52 0.22 -3.93 -6.78
C ILE A 52 -0.85 -3.99 -7.88
N SER A 53 -0.47 -4.29 -9.12
CA SER A 53 -1.44 -4.37 -10.24
C SER A 53 -2.53 -5.43 -10.01
N GLN A 54 -2.17 -6.57 -9.41
CA GLN A 54 -3.11 -7.64 -9.09
C GLN A 54 -4.02 -7.28 -7.91
N ALA A 55 -3.48 -6.59 -6.91
CA ALA A 55 -4.19 -6.30 -5.68
C ALA A 55 -5.20 -5.15 -5.80
N PHE A 56 -4.96 -4.21 -6.71
CA PHE A 56 -5.76 -2.98 -6.86
C PHE A 56 -6.36 -2.86 -8.28
N PRO A 57 -7.33 -3.71 -8.65
CA PRO A 57 -7.85 -3.78 -10.02
C PRO A 57 -8.60 -2.52 -10.49
N PHE A 58 -8.98 -1.64 -9.58
CA PHE A 58 -9.75 -0.42 -9.87
C PHE A 58 -8.98 0.85 -9.46
N LEU A 59 -7.65 0.78 -9.44
CA LEU A 59 -6.80 1.91 -9.07
C LEU A 59 -6.97 3.07 -10.06
N GLN A 60 -7.19 4.27 -9.53
CA GLN A 60 -7.31 5.51 -10.31
C GLN A 60 -6.10 6.42 -10.11
N LYS A 61 -5.45 6.35 -8.94
CA LYS A 61 -4.30 7.17 -8.60
C LYS A 61 -3.23 6.33 -7.91
N LEU A 62 -2.01 6.40 -8.44
CA LEU A 62 -0.81 5.87 -7.82
C LEU A 62 0.13 7.04 -7.52
N THR A 63 0.55 7.15 -6.28
CA THR A 63 1.57 8.12 -5.86
C THR A 63 2.79 7.34 -5.37
N LEU A 64 3.96 7.68 -5.89
CA LEU A 64 5.22 7.07 -5.49
C LEU A 64 6.04 8.15 -4.80
N GLU A 65 6.36 7.92 -3.53
CA GLU A 65 7.17 8.81 -2.73
C GLU A 65 8.52 8.17 -2.50
N ASN A 66 9.57 8.84 -2.97
CA ASN A 66 10.93 8.43 -2.70
C ASN A 66 11.60 9.52 -1.87
N SER A 67 11.55 9.35 -0.54
CA SER A 67 12.12 10.33 0.39
C SER A 67 13.64 10.30 0.42
N GLN A 68 14.26 9.21 -0.06
CA GLN A 68 15.71 9.08 -0.16
C GLN A 68 16.11 8.77 -1.60
N PRO A 69 17.22 9.35 -2.10
CA PRO A 69 17.73 8.99 -3.42
C PRO A 69 18.09 7.50 -3.47
N GLN A 70 17.71 6.83 -4.56
CA GLN A 70 18.24 5.50 -4.86
C GLN A 70 19.72 5.66 -5.21
N ASN A 71 20.61 5.10 -4.37
CA ASN A 71 22.05 5.01 -4.65
C ASN A 71 22.35 3.94 -5.69
#